data_AF-A0A7S4DYF4-F1
#
_entry.id   AF-A0A7S4DYF4-F1
#
_cell.length_a   1.000
_cell.length_b   1.000
_cell.length_c   1.000
_cell.angle_alpha   90.00
_cell.angle_beta   90.00
_cell.angle_gamma   90.00
#
_symmetry.space_group_name_H-M   'P 1'
#
loop_
_entity.id
_entity.type
_entity.pdbx_description
1 polymer ?
#
loop_
_entity_poly.entity_id
_entity_poly.type
_entity_poly.pdbx_seq_one_letter_code
_entity_poly.pdbx_strand_id
1 'polypeptide(L)'
;RSTPEGAREFLVPTRTKDKYYALPQSPQQYKQLLMAAGFERYFQVARCYRDEHGRSDRQPEFTQLDIEASFITEEGIFSLIEKLLNHALAEVPPPIFAEVK
;
A
#
# COMPACT_ATOMS: atom_id res chain seq x y z
N ARG A 1 -15.70 6.82 -5.85
CA ARG A 1 -15.81 8.08 -6.64
C ARG A 1 -14.38 8.55 -6.86
N SER A 2 -13.80 8.24 -8.01
CA SER A 2 -12.40 8.52 -8.34
C SER A 2 -12.23 10.04 -8.49
N THR A 3 -11.21 10.61 -7.85
CA THR A 3 -10.88 12.03 -8.01
C THR A 3 -10.37 12.28 -9.44
N PRO A 4 -10.68 13.43 -10.08
CA PRO A 4 -10.26 13.72 -11.46
C PRO A 4 -8.75 13.66 -11.70
N GLU A 5 -7.95 13.80 -10.63
CA GLU A 5 -6.49 13.82 -10.65
C GLU A 5 -5.84 12.49 -10.24
N GLY A 6 -6.63 11.50 -9.79
CA GLY A 6 -6.13 10.19 -9.36
C GLY A 6 -5.70 9.30 -10.52
N ALA A 7 -4.84 8.31 -10.25
CA ALA A 7 -4.58 7.22 -11.19
C ALA A 7 -5.91 6.57 -11.62
N ARG A 8 -5.99 5.98 -12.81
CA ARG A 8 -7.23 5.30 -13.23
C ARG A 8 -7.41 4.01 -12.43
N GLU A 9 -8.67 3.64 -12.22
CA GLU A 9 -9.04 2.40 -11.53
C GLU A 9 -9.25 1.29 -12.56
N PHE A 10 -8.75 0.08 -12.25
CA PHE A 10 -9.16 -1.09 -13.01
C PHE A 10 -10.59 -1.47 -12.67
N LEU A 11 -11.42 -1.66 -13.69
CA LEU A 11 -12.82 -2.06 -13.53
C LEU A 11 -12.99 -3.56 -13.75
N VAL A 12 -13.69 -4.22 -12.84
CA VAL A 12 -14.07 -5.63 -12.92
C VAL A 12 -15.57 -5.72 -13.17
N PRO A 13 -16.03 -6.24 -14.31
CA PRO A 13 -17.46 -6.36 -14.60
C PRO A 13 -18.11 -7.35 -13.64
N THR A 14 -19.36 -7.08 -13.27
CA THR A 14 -20.17 -8.02 -12.49
C THR A 14 -21.10 -8.81 -13.39
N ARG A 15 -21.69 -9.90 -12.87
CA ARG A 15 -22.79 -10.61 -13.55
C ARG A 15 -24.06 -9.76 -13.68
N THR A 16 -24.20 -8.71 -12.88
CA THR A 16 -25.31 -7.76 -12.99
C THR A 16 -24.99 -6.73 -14.06
N LYS A 17 -25.93 -6.50 -14.97
CA LYS A 17 -25.77 -5.53 -16.06
C LYS A 17 -25.45 -4.14 -15.50
N ASP A 18 -24.53 -3.44 -16.17
CA ASP A 18 -24.12 -2.06 -15.91
C ASP A 18 -23.56 -1.80 -14.49
N LYS A 19 -23.10 -2.85 -13.80
CA LYS A 19 -22.39 -2.75 -12.51
C LYS A 19 -20.97 -3.29 -12.62
N TYR A 20 -20.06 -2.58 -11.97
CA TYR A 20 -18.63 -2.85 -11.95
C TYR A 20 -18.08 -2.70 -10.53
N TYR A 21 -17.07 -3.49 -10.20
CA TYR A 21 -16.18 -3.22 -9.07
C TYR A 21 -14.95 -2.47 -9.57
N ALA A 22 -14.33 -1.68 -8.69
CA ALA A 22 -13.01 -1.12 -8.90
C ALA A 22 -12.00 -1.90 -8.07
N LEU A 23 -10.87 -2.28 -8.65
CA LEU A 23 -9.76 -2.81 -7.88
C LEU A 23 -9.11 -1.69 -7.06
N PRO A 24 -8.73 -1.95 -5.80
CA PRO A 24 -8.24 -0.91 -4.91
C PRO A 24 -6.84 -0.45 -5.31
N GLN A 25 -6.64 0.87 -5.34
CA GLN A 25 -5.31 1.47 -5.53
C GLN A 25 -4.45 1.41 -4.26
N SER A 26 -5.11 1.33 -3.11
CA SER A 26 -4.55 1.05 -1.78
C SER A 26 -5.71 0.70 -0.83
N PRO A 27 -5.46 0.08 0.33
CA PRO A 27 -6.49 -0.19 1.33
C PRO A 27 -6.87 1.05 2.18
N GLN A 28 -6.58 2.28 1.71
CA GLN A 28 -6.76 3.53 2.48
C GLN A 28 -8.15 3.69 3.08
N GLN A 29 -9.20 3.39 2.33
CA GLN A 29 -10.58 3.53 2.84
C GLN A 29 -10.86 2.51 3.96
N TYR A 30 -10.39 1.28 3.79
CA TYR A 30 -10.63 0.21 4.75
C TYR A 30 -9.84 0.39 6.04
N LYS A 31 -8.57 0.79 5.96
CA LYS A 31 -7.76 1.02 7.17
C LYS A 31 -8.33 2.16 8.04
N GLN A 32 -8.85 3.21 7.42
CA GLN A 32 -9.53 4.29 8.13
C GLN A 32 -10.83 3.82 8.79
N LEU A 33 -11.64 3.00 8.09
CA LEU A 33 -12.82 2.37 8.69
C LEU A 33 -12.47 1.45 9.87
N LEU A 34 -11.35 0.73 9.79
CA LEU A 34 -10.88 -0.11 10.89
C LEU A 34 -10.49 0.74 12.11
N MET A 35 -9.79 1.87 11.91
CA MET A 35 -9.50 2.79 13.02
C MET A 35 -10.79 3.32 13.65
N ALA A 36 -11.76 3.73 12.83
CA ALA A 36 -13.07 4.18 13.30
C ALA A 36 -13.89 3.08 14.01
N ALA A 37 -13.69 1.81 13.63
CA ALA A 37 -14.31 0.64 14.28
C ALA A 37 -13.61 0.23 15.58
N GLY A 38 -12.58 0.95 16.02
CA GLY A 38 -11.87 0.71 17.28
C GLY A 38 -10.65 -0.20 17.17
N PHE A 39 -10.18 -0.53 15.96
CA PHE A 39 -8.87 -1.16 15.81
C PHE A 39 -7.78 -0.13 16.09
N GLU A 40 -6.90 -0.41 17.04
CA GLU A 40 -5.85 0.54 17.40
C GLU A 40 -4.63 0.48 16.49
N ARG A 41 -4.30 -0.69 15.95
CA ARG A 41 -3.13 -0.91 15.08
C ARG A 41 -3.49 -1.90 13.98
N TYR A 42 -3.16 -1.55 12.76
CA TYR A 42 -3.43 -2.32 11.55
C TYR A 42 -2.19 -2.37 10.69
N PHE A 43 -1.94 -3.53 10.08
CA PHE A 43 -1.04 -3.63 8.94
C PHE A 43 -1.54 -4.67 7.94
N GLN A 44 -1.16 -4.51 6.68
CA GLN A 44 -1.43 -5.48 5.63
C GLN A 44 -0.31 -5.46 4.59
N VAL A 45 0.11 -6.65 4.15
CA VAL A 45 0.83 -6.82 2.88
C VAL A 45 -0.22 -6.88 1.78
N ALA A 46 -0.64 -5.71 1.31
CA ALA A 46 -1.78 -5.52 0.44
C ALA A 46 -1.39 -5.60 -1.03
N ARG A 47 -2.29 -6.14 -1.86
CA ARG A 47 -2.17 -6.03 -3.32
C ARG A 47 -2.94 -4.82 -3.83
N CYS A 48 -2.24 -3.99 -4.60
CA CYS A 48 -2.71 -2.71 -5.07
C CYS A 48 -2.62 -2.62 -6.59
N TYR A 49 -3.57 -1.90 -7.19
CA TYR A 49 -3.77 -1.87 -8.63
C TYR A 49 -3.84 -0.43 -9.13
N ARG A 50 -3.07 -0.08 -10.16
CA ARG A 50 -3.11 1.26 -10.78
C ARG A 50 -3.08 1.15 -12.30
N ASP A 51 -4.07 1.74 -12.95
CA ASP A 51 -4.11 1.88 -14.40
C ASP A 51 -3.41 3.19 -14.79
N GLU A 52 -2.09 3.13 -14.90
CA GLU A 52 -1.22 4.24 -15.28
C GLU A 52 -0.46 3.92 -16.57
N HIS A 53 0.02 4.97 -17.26
CA HIS A 53 0.85 4.77 -18.45
C HIS A 53 2.14 4.02 -18.08
N GLY A 54 2.45 2.98 -18.86
CA GLY A 54 3.61 2.15 -18.63
C GLY A 54 4.92 2.93 -18.74
N ARG A 55 5.60 3.08 -17.60
CA ARG A 55 7.06 3.19 -17.56
C ARG A 55 7.61 1.80 -17.21
N SER A 56 8.83 1.48 -17.64
CA SER A 56 9.41 0.14 -17.52
C SER A 56 9.50 -0.40 -16.08
N ASP A 57 9.44 0.48 -15.09
CA ASP A 57 9.48 0.19 -13.65
C ASP A 57 8.09 0.08 -13.01
N ARG A 58 7.00 0.42 -13.72
CA ARG A 58 5.63 0.43 -13.18
C ARG A 58 4.85 -0.81 -13.58
N GLN A 59 4.57 -1.66 -12.60
CA GLN A 59 3.65 -2.77 -12.77
C GLN A 59 2.21 -2.33 -12.47
N PRO A 60 1.20 -2.82 -13.22
CA PRO A 60 -0.21 -2.50 -12.99
C PRO A 60 -0.70 -3.03 -11.64
N GLU A 61 -0.03 -4.06 -11.13
CA GLU A 61 -0.27 -4.69 -9.85
C GLU A 61 1.03 -4.68 -9.03
N PHE A 62 0.98 -4.23 -7.78
CA PHE A 62 2.14 -4.14 -6.90
C PHE A 62 1.75 -4.40 -5.44
N THR A 63 2.74 -4.76 -4.62
CA THR A 63 2.54 -5.08 -3.21
C THR A 63 2.93 -3.90 -2.34
N GLN A 64 2.09 -3.54 -1.36
CA GLN A 64 2.39 -2.53 -0.36
C GLN A 64 2.37 -3.14 1.03
N LEU A 65 3.32 -2.76 1.88
CA LEU A 65 3.15 -2.88 3.32
C LEU A 65 2.40 -1.62 3.78
N ASP A 66 1.10 -1.75 3.98
CA ASP A 66 0.24 -0.67 4.44
C ASP A 66 0.04 -0.78 5.96
N ILE A 67 0.18 0.35 6.66
CA ILE A 67 0.15 0.44 8.12
C ILE A 67 -0.77 1.61 8.50
N GLU A 68 -1.53 1.44 9.59
CA GLU A 68 -2.33 2.50 10.21
C GLU A 68 -2.36 2.28 11.74
N ALA A 69 -2.36 3.38 12.52
CA ALA A 69 -2.48 3.30 13.97
C ALA A 69 -3.31 4.47 14.51
N SER A 70 -4.20 4.18 15.45
CA SER A 70 -5.02 5.18 16.16
C SER A 70 -4.21 5.86 17.27
N PHE A 71 -4.53 7.12 17.58
CA PHE A 71 -3.95 7.89 18.68
C PHE A 71 -2.41 7.99 18.66
N ILE A 72 -1.78 7.79 17.50
CA ILE A 72 -0.33 7.92 17.32
C ILE A 72 0.04 9.35 16.92
N THR A 73 1.21 9.83 17.35
CA THR A 73 1.77 11.09 16.83
C THR A 73 2.57 10.84 15.56
N GLU A 74 2.91 11.92 14.86
CA GLU A 74 3.79 11.87 13.69
C GLU A 74 5.16 11.24 14.02
N GLU A 75 5.79 11.66 15.12
CA GLU A 75 7.07 11.11 15.56
C GLU A 75 6.95 9.63 15.95
N GLY A 76 5.81 9.25 16.51
CA GLY A 76 5.49 7.86 16.83
C GLY A 76 5.44 6.96 15.61
N ILE A 77 4.78 7.40 14.53
CA ILE A 77 4.72 6.62 13.29
C ILE A 77 6.08 6.56 12.61
N PHE A 78 6.86 7.65 12.58
CA PHE A 78 8.23 7.60 12.05
C PHE A 78 9.13 6.64 12.81
N SER A 79 9.14 6.71 14.15
CA SER A 79 9.94 5.78 14.97
C SER A 79 9.54 4.31 14.75
N LEU A 80 8.25 4.04 14.54
CA LEU A 80 7.76 2.70 14.22
C LEU A 80 8.31 2.21 12.86
N ILE A 81 8.22 3.04 11.82
CA ILE A 81 8.72 2.70 10.48
C ILE A 81 10.25 2.53 10.48
N GLU A 82 10.99 3.40 11.16
CA GLU A 82 12.45 3.28 11.30
C GLU A 82 12.86 1.96 11.96
N LYS A 83 12.21 1.59 13.07
CA LYS A 83 12.48 0.31 13.76
C LYS A 83 12.16 -0.88 12.88
N LEU A 84 11.05 -0.84 12.16
CA LEU A 84 10.65 -1.87 11.21
C LEU A 84 11.70 -2.04 10.12
N LEU A 85 12.16 -0.95 9.50
CA LEU A 85 13.17 -0.99 8.45
C LEU A 85 14.51 -1.50 8.97
N ASN A 86 14.97 -1.00 10.14
CA ASN A 86 16.20 -1.47 10.76
C ASN A 86 16.16 -2.98 11.06
N HIS A 87 15.03 -3.48 11.56
CA HIS A 87 14.86 -4.91 11.81
C HIS A 87 14.85 -5.73 10.51
N ALA A 88 14.08 -5.29 9.50
CA ALA A 88 13.99 -5.99 8.23
C ALA A 88 15.33 -6.03 7.48
N LEU A 89 16.12 -4.95 7.55
CA LEU A 89 17.41 -4.84 6.88
C LEU A 89 18.54 -5.53 7.64
N ALA A 90 18.43 -5.72 8.95
CA ALA A 90 19.44 -6.47 9.72
C ALA A 90 19.59 -7.92 9.23
N GLU A 91 18.52 -8.50 8.69
CA GLU A 91 18.47 -9.86 8.13
C GLU A 91 18.85 -9.89 6.64
N VAL A 92 19.03 -8.74 6.00
CA VAL A 92 19.40 -8.65 4.58
C VAL A 92 20.92 -8.58 4.49
N PRO A 93 21.60 -9.60 3.95
CA PRO A 93 23.03 -9.51 3.69
C PRO A 93 23.31 -8.34 2.74
N PRO A 94 24.47 -7.67 2.86
CA PRO A 94 24.82 -6.56 1.98
C PRO A 94 24.69 -6.99 0.51
N PRO A 95 24.28 -6.09 -0.39
CA PRO A 95 24.09 -6.44 -1.79
C PRO A 95 25.37 -7.06 -2.35
N ILE A 96 25.22 -8.19 -3.04
CA ILE A 96 26.34 -9.00 -3.61
C ILE A 96 27.26 -8.15 -4.51
N PHE A 97 26.78 -7.02 -5.02
CA PHE A 97 27.53 -6.10 -5.88
C PHE A 97 28.39 -5.06 -5.13
N ALA A 98 28.40 -5.05 -3.79
CA ALA A 98 29.25 -4.14 -3.02
C ALA A 98 30.76 -4.49 -3.08
N GLU A 99 31.14 -5.59 -3.75
CA GLU A 99 32.54 -6.04 -3.91
C GLU A 99 33.19 -5.70 -5.25
N VAL A 100 32.55 -4.94 -6.14
CA VAL A 100 33.25 -4.43 -7.34
C VAL A 100 33.84 -3.06 -7.03
N LYS A 101 35.05 -3.08 -6.44
CA LYS A 101 35.98 -1.96 -6.48
C LYS A 101 36.64 -1.84 -7.85
#